data_AF-A0A2N2TYM3-F1
#
_entry.id   AF-A0A2N2TYM3-F1
#
_cell.length_a   1.000
_cell.length_b   1.000
_cell.length_c   1.000
_cell.angle_alpha   90.00
_cell.angle_beta   90.00
_cell.angle_gamma   90.00
#
_symmetry.space_group_name_H-M   'P 1'
#
loop_
_entity.id
_entity.type
_entity.pdbx_description
1 polymer ?
#
loop_
_entity_poly.entity_id
_entity_poly.type
_entity_poly.pdbx_seq_one_letter_code
_entity_poly.pdbx_strand_id
1 'polypeptide(L)'
;MKTKTIVLLSGLVLASAQAFAFHCPVDMKKIDEAMAKNPALSAEQMAEVKMLRAKGEELHKAGKHQESVDTLGKAMKLLKI
;
A
#
# COMPACT_ATOMS: atom_id res chain seq x y z
N MET A 1 41.09 12.12 -17.22
CA MET A 1 40.04 11.08 -17.29
C MET A 1 39.48 10.88 -15.89
N LYS A 2 38.28 11.40 -15.59
CA LYS A 2 36.99 10.68 -15.67
C LYS A 2 36.75 9.60 -14.58
N THR A 3 37.21 9.77 -13.34
CA THR A 3 36.96 8.76 -12.28
C THR A 3 36.32 9.26 -10.98
N LYS A 4 36.11 10.57 -10.77
CA LYS A 4 35.48 11.08 -9.54
C LYS A 4 33.94 11.07 -9.54
N THR A 5 33.29 10.79 -10.68
CA THR A 5 31.82 10.89 -10.82
C THR A 5 31.07 9.59 -10.49
N ILE A 6 31.76 8.46 -10.31
CA ILE A 6 31.10 7.13 -10.24
C ILE A 6 30.56 6.78 -8.83
N VAL A 7 30.91 7.52 -7.77
CA VAL A 7 30.51 7.16 -6.40
C VAL A 7 29.13 7.70 -5.99
N LEU A 8 28.52 8.62 -6.75
CA LEU A 8 27.25 9.27 -6.35
C LEU A 8 25.98 8.52 -6.80
N LEU A 9 26.09 7.53 -7.68
CA LEU A 9 24.92 6.85 -8.26
C LEU A 9 24.41 5.64 -7.45
N SER A 10 25.21 5.11 -6.51
CA SER A 10 24.86 3.89 -5.76
C SER A 10 23.86 4.11 -4.61
N GLY A 11 23.61 5.36 -4.20
CA GLY A 11 22.70 5.67 -3.09
C GLY A 11 21.21 5.74 -3.47
N LEU A 12 20.89 5.97 -4.74
CA LEU A 12 19.51 6.26 -5.16
C LEU A 12 18.63 5.00 -5.27
N VAL A 13 19.22 3.82 -5.50
CA VAL A 13 18.48 2.56 -5.71
C VAL A 13 17.94 1.98 -4.38
N LEU A 14 18.63 2.20 -3.27
CA LEU A 14 18.14 1.78 -1.94
C LEU A 14 17.01 2.71 -1.46
N ALA A 15 17.03 3.96 -1.91
CA ALA A 15 16.03 4.98 -1.64
C ALA A 15 14.77 4.89 -2.53
N SER A 16 14.56 3.81 -3.30
CA SER A 16 13.23 3.46 -3.86
C SER A 16 12.59 2.24 -3.17
N ALA A 17 13.40 1.30 -2.68
CA ALA A 17 12.90 0.10 -1.99
C ALA A 17 12.21 0.39 -0.65
N GLN A 18 12.76 1.28 0.18
CA GLN A 18 12.11 1.74 1.42
C GLN A 18 10.72 2.39 1.24
N ALA A 19 10.45 3.06 0.11
CA ALA A 19 9.21 3.81 -0.12
C ALA A 19 8.07 2.82 -0.32
N PHE A 20 8.38 1.67 -0.92
CA PHE A 20 7.48 0.56 -1.06
C PHE A 20 7.20 -0.14 0.28
N ALA A 21 8.19 -0.23 1.17
CA ALA A 21 8.03 -0.83 2.50
C ALA A 21 7.01 -0.08 3.38
N PHE A 22 6.89 1.25 3.21
CA PHE A 22 5.93 2.06 3.96
C PHE A 22 4.55 2.20 3.30
N HIS A 23 4.37 1.73 2.06
CA HIS A 23 3.12 1.97 1.33
C HIS A 23 1.94 1.15 1.89
N CYS A 24 2.15 -0.13 2.17
CA CYS A 24 1.09 -1.02 2.66
C CYS A 24 0.50 -0.56 4.01
N PRO A 25 1.31 -0.25 5.06
CA PRO A 25 0.77 0.24 6.33
C PRO A 25 0.01 1.57 6.19
N VAL A 26 0.48 2.47 5.31
CA VAL A 26 -0.19 3.75 5.03
C VAL A 26 -1.55 3.53 4.39
N ASP A 27 -1.65 2.66 3.39
CA ASP A 27 -2.91 2.39 2.70
C ASP A 27 -3.92 1.69 3.62
N MET A 28 -3.47 0.73 4.44
CA MET A 28 -4.32 0.11 5.47
C MET A 28 -4.90 1.17 6.41
N LYS A 29 -4.08 2.10 6.90
CA LYS A 29 -4.54 3.18 7.78
C LYS A 29 -5.56 4.09 7.07
N LYS A 30 -5.32 4.46 5.82
CA LYS A 30 -6.27 5.25 5.01
C LYS A 30 -7.61 4.54 4.83
N ILE A 31 -7.57 3.23 4.54
CA ILE A 31 -8.77 2.40 4.41
C ILE A 31 -9.54 2.35 5.74
N ASP A 32 -8.83 2.13 6.86
CA ASP A 32 -9.42 2.09 8.20
C ASP A 32 -10.08 3.43 8.55
N GLU A 33 -9.41 4.56 8.29
CA GLU A 33 -9.93 5.90 8.50
C GLU A 33 -11.14 6.21 7.60
N ALA A 34 -11.12 5.77 6.33
CA ALA A 34 -12.23 5.98 5.41
C ALA A 34 -13.46 5.16 5.81
N MET A 35 -13.29 3.89 6.22
CA MET A 35 -14.39 3.07 6.76
C MET A 35 -14.98 3.69 8.04
N ALA A 36 -14.14 4.23 8.93
CA ALA A 36 -14.59 4.88 10.17
C ALA A 36 -15.45 6.13 9.94
N LYS A 37 -15.30 6.80 8.78
CA LYS A 37 -16.16 7.92 8.35
C LYS A 37 -17.54 7.49 7.85
N ASN A 38 -17.84 6.19 7.88
CA ASN A 38 -19.10 5.61 7.42
C ASN A 38 -19.48 6.07 6.00
N PRO A 39 -18.67 5.72 4.99
CA PRO A 39 -18.89 6.15 3.61
C PRO A 39 -20.20 5.55 3.09
N ALA A 40 -20.83 6.23 2.12
CA ALA A 40 -22.05 5.78 1.46
C ALA A 40 -21.77 4.60 0.52
N LEU A 41 -21.52 3.43 1.09
CA LEU A 41 -21.34 2.14 0.43
C LEU A 41 -22.51 1.22 0.74
N SER A 42 -22.81 0.29 -0.16
CA SER A 42 -23.73 -0.81 0.16
C SER A 42 -23.11 -1.73 1.23
N ALA A 43 -23.94 -2.56 1.86
CA ALA A 43 -23.46 -3.53 2.85
C ALA A 43 -22.44 -4.50 2.23
N GLU A 44 -22.68 -4.91 0.98
CA GLU A 44 -21.81 -5.79 0.21
C GLU A 44 -20.46 -5.13 -0.09
N GLN A 45 -20.48 -3.87 -0.52
CA GLN A 45 -19.26 -3.10 -0.77
C GLN A 45 -18.45 -2.89 0.51
N MET A 46 -19.10 -2.60 1.63
CA MET A 46 -18.43 -2.47 2.93
C MET A 46 -17.81 -3.80 3.39
N ALA A 47 -18.50 -4.93 3.15
CA ALA A 47 -17.96 -6.25 3.44
C ALA A 47 -16.73 -6.56 2.56
N GLU A 48 -16.78 -6.20 1.28
CA GLU A 48 -15.66 -6.37 0.35
C GLU A 48 -14.45 -5.52 0.75
N VAL A 49 -14.66 -4.25 1.12
CA VAL A 49 -13.57 -3.38 1.62
C VAL A 49 -12.90 -3.99 2.85
N LYS A 50 -13.67 -4.49 3.83
CA LYS A 50 -13.12 -5.14 5.03
C LYS A 50 -12.31 -6.38 4.70
N MET A 51 -12.81 -7.21 3.79
CA MET A 51 -12.12 -8.41 3.33
C MET A 51 -10.79 -8.06 2.64
N LEU A 52 -10.80 -7.10 1.71
CA LEU A 52 -9.62 -6.65 0.99
C LEU A 52 -8.59 -6.02 1.94
N ARG A 53 -9.03 -5.22 2.92
CA ARG A 53 -8.16 -4.67 3.97
C ARG A 53 -7.47 -5.81 4.74
N ALA A 54 -8.24 -6.74 5.30
CA ALA A 54 -7.69 -7.87 6.05
C ALA A 54 -6.73 -8.71 5.19
N LYS A 55 -7.08 -8.96 3.93
CA LYS A 55 -6.25 -9.73 3.01
C LYS A 55 -4.93 -9.01 2.68
N GLY A 56 -4.97 -7.70 2.47
CA GLY A 56 -3.77 -6.88 2.29
C GLY A 56 -2.83 -6.99 3.49
N GLU A 57 -3.35 -6.95 4.71
CA GLU A 57 -2.54 -7.12 5.92
C GLU A 57 -1.89 -8.51 6.01
N GLU A 58 -2.63 -9.59 5.70
CA GLU A 58 -2.07 -10.94 5.63
C GLU A 58 -0.93 -11.03 4.61
N LEU A 59 -1.13 -10.49 3.41
CA LEU A 59 -0.13 -10.50 2.33
C LEU A 59 1.12 -9.71 2.75
N HIS A 60 0.95 -8.56 3.40
CA HIS A 60 2.05 -7.78 3.95
C HIS A 60 2.85 -8.58 4.98
N LYS A 61 2.17 -9.20 5.96
CA LYS A 61 2.80 -10.04 6.99
C LYS A 61 3.53 -11.26 6.39
N ALA A 62 3.07 -11.75 5.24
CA ALA A 62 3.70 -12.83 4.49
C ALA A 62 4.84 -12.36 3.55
N GLY A 63 5.21 -11.08 3.54
CA GLY A 63 6.26 -10.52 2.67
C GLY A 63 5.83 -10.34 1.20
N LYS A 64 4.56 -10.62 0.86
CA LYS A 64 3.99 -10.47 -0.49
C LYS A 64 3.56 -9.02 -0.73
N HIS A 65 4.52 -8.10 -0.71
CA HIS A 65 4.24 -6.67 -0.69
C HIS A 65 3.48 -6.17 -1.94
N GLN A 66 3.84 -6.63 -3.14
CA GLN A 66 3.13 -6.21 -4.35
C GLN A 66 1.66 -6.68 -4.32
N GLU A 67 1.43 -7.96 -3.96
CA GLU A 67 0.08 -8.50 -3.82
C GLU A 67 -0.73 -7.74 -2.76
N SER A 68 -0.08 -7.32 -1.66
CA SER A 68 -0.69 -6.47 -0.64
C SER A 68 -1.12 -5.13 -1.21
N VAL A 69 -0.22 -4.40 -1.89
CA VAL A 69 -0.54 -3.09 -2.51
C VAL A 69 -1.69 -3.24 -3.50
N ASP A 70 -1.64 -4.23 -4.39
CA ASP A 70 -2.69 -4.45 -5.39
C ASP A 70 -4.05 -4.76 -4.74
N THR A 71 -4.04 -5.52 -3.64
CA THR A 71 -5.26 -5.86 -2.88
C THR A 71 -5.82 -4.64 -2.16
N LEU A 72 -4.98 -3.86 -1.48
CA LEU A 72 -5.38 -2.63 -0.79
C LEU A 72 -5.87 -1.57 -1.78
N GLY A 73 -5.26 -1.47 -2.96
CA GLY A 73 -5.71 -0.57 -4.04
C GLY A 73 -7.14 -0.85 -4.51
N LYS A 74 -7.59 -2.11 -4.49
CA LYS A 74 -9.00 -2.45 -4.77
C LYS A 74 -9.94 -1.91 -3.70
N ALA A 75 -9.56 -2.03 -2.42
CA ALA A 75 -10.34 -1.47 -1.31
C ALA A 75 -10.44 0.06 -1.41
N MET A 76 -9.32 0.72 -1.72
CA MET A 76 -9.26 2.17 -1.91
C MET A 76 -10.15 2.62 -3.07
N LYS A 77 -10.17 1.88 -4.19
CA LYS A 77 -11.07 2.17 -5.32
C LYS A 77 -12.55 2.11 -4.95
N LEU A 78 -12.96 1.13 -4.13
CA LEU A 78 -14.33 1.06 -3.61
C LEU A 78 -14.65 2.26 -2.70
N LEU A 79 -13.68 2.65 -1.86
CA LEU A 79 -13.77 3.81 -0.96
C LEU A 79 -13.60 5.16 -1.66
N LYS A 80 -13.17 5.18 -2.93
CA LYS A 80 -12.85 6.36 -3.74
C LYS A 80 -11.78 7.25 -3.09
N ILE A 81 -10.73 6.64 -2.56
CA ILE A 81 -9.56 7.30 -1.95
C ILE A 81 -8.25 6.93 -2.63
#